data_AF-A0A924F463-F1
#
_entry.id   AF-A0A924F463-F1
#
_cell.length_a   1.000
_cell.length_b   1.000
_cell.length_c   1.000
_cell.angle_alpha   90.00
_cell.angle_beta   90.00
_cell.angle_gamma   90.00
#
_symmetry.space_group_name_H-M   'P 1'
#
loop_
_entity.id
_entity.type
_entity.pdbx_description
1 polymer ?
#
loop_
_entity_poly.entity_id
_entity_poly.type
_entity_poly.pdbx_seq_one_letter_code
_entity_poly.pdbx_strand_id
1 'polypeptide(L)'
;MAFTAPKANAVPGINNQINFQGRLYNAQGAIVPDGNYNIQFKIYQDGNGLSVGNTTGSPAGSLKWTESYLNTATQGVQVVNGFMSVQLGSVNAFGTQVDWNQDTLWLSMNIGSTNTSCTPFASCTPDGEMVPMKRLSATPYALNSGQLGGLTAAGFIQNTTSLQTANIAVQSAGVASIAAVIQGAASQTADIFQVKATGTATPLLSVSATGALSLRPTVDSTGALSVKTSLGNNMFTVDTLNARVGIGLGGSNQPALTGSGLQVQGALRLSNSGITANDTDLFLTPVGSSVATKINIPLFDPGAFGQILALGLPSTANTSARAISLLDARTSAHQPTLAVFSPDETNVFGFSWDGSNSIGYVKNTANDVGIQGGGLNLIMARNIGGVANVGIGNAATSGYALDVTGDINSSSQYRIGGAVALTSSALTFNSATTATVRSASSQILALQGGSAVATNTNGGGVTITGGAGTGTGSQGLVNLSASAFTTSTNTSCAISCTITQSNVDNFG
;
A
#
# COMPACT_ATOMS: atom_id res chain seq x y z
N MET A 1 -22.77 -62.11 57.62
CA MET A 1 -23.59 -60.93 57.26
C MET A 1 -22.65 -59.82 56.85
N ALA A 2 -22.65 -59.41 55.58
CA ALA A 2 -21.80 -58.33 55.09
C ALA A 2 -22.55 -57.00 55.26
N PHE A 3 -21.96 -56.05 56.00
CA PHE A 3 -22.44 -54.67 56.05
C PHE A 3 -22.09 -53.99 54.73
N THR A 4 -23.08 -53.79 53.86
CA THR A 4 -22.98 -52.87 52.73
C THR A 4 -23.12 -51.45 53.25
N ALA A 5 -22.05 -50.66 53.15
CA ALA A 5 -22.10 -49.23 53.45
C ALA A 5 -23.09 -48.53 52.51
N PRO A 6 -24.02 -47.69 53.03
CA PRO A 6 -24.92 -46.93 52.17
C PRO A 6 -24.07 -45.97 51.30
N LYS A 7 -24.31 -46.00 49.99
CA LYS A 7 -23.77 -45.00 49.07
C LYS A 7 -24.31 -43.64 49.48
N ALA A 8 -23.43 -42.72 49.85
CA ALA A 8 -23.79 -41.33 50.03
C ALA A 8 -24.05 -40.70 48.66
N ASN A 9 -25.31 -40.34 48.38
CA ASN A 9 -25.64 -39.50 47.25
C ASN A 9 -25.43 -38.05 47.68
N ALA A 10 -24.38 -37.39 47.19
CA ALA A 10 -24.29 -35.94 47.27
C ALA A 10 -25.28 -35.35 46.26
N VAL A 11 -26.38 -34.78 46.76
CA VAL A 11 -27.27 -33.96 45.93
C VAL A 11 -26.56 -32.62 45.66
N PRO A 12 -26.53 -32.10 44.42
CA PRO A 12 -25.98 -30.78 44.14
C PRO A 12 -26.77 -29.70 44.88
N GLY A 13 -26.13 -28.92 45.76
CA GLY A 13 -26.74 -27.78 46.46
C GLY A 13 -26.57 -27.80 47.99
N ILE A 14 -27.08 -26.76 48.65
CA ILE A 14 -27.11 -26.64 50.12
C ILE A 14 -28.49 -27.11 50.61
N ASN A 15 -28.55 -27.82 51.75
CA ASN A 15 -29.83 -28.13 52.36
C ASN A 15 -30.47 -26.84 52.89
N ASN A 16 -31.56 -26.40 52.25
CA ASN A 16 -32.23 -25.14 52.56
C ASN A 16 -33.23 -25.25 53.74
N GLN A 17 -33.01 -26.17 54.68
CA GLN A 17 -33.85 -26.35 55.86
C GLN A 17 -33.06 -26.07 57.14
N ILE A 18 -33.73 -25.54 58.16
CA ILE A 18 -33.11 -25.25 59.47
C ILE A 18 -33.62 -26.25 60.50
N ASN A 19 -32.71 -27.00 61.12
CA ASN A 19 -33.05 -27.85 62.26
C ASN A 19 -33.41 -26.97 63.46
N PHE A 20 -34.62 -27.16 63.99
CA PHE A 20 -35.07 -26.51 65.21
C PHE A 20 -35.49 -27.57 66.23
N GLN A 21 -35.00 -27.41 67.46
CA GLN A 21 -35.36 -28.27 68.59
C GLN A 21 -35.78 -27.39 69.77
N GLY A 22 -36.81 -27.83 70.47
CA GLY A 22 -37.35 -27.14 71.63
C GLY A 22 -37.88 -28.13 72.66
N ARG A 23 -38.11 -27.63 73.88
CA ARG A 23 -38.82 -28.36 74.92
C ARG A 23 -40.02 -27.53 75.38
N LEU A 24 -41.20 -28.12 75.34
CA LEU A 24 -42.46 -27.47 75.68
C LEU A 24 -42.84 -27.75 77.13
N TYR A 25 -43.24 -26.67 77.81
CA TYR A 25 -43.73 -26.68 79.18
C TYR A 25 -45.14 -26.10 79.20
N ASN A 26 -45.98 -26.58 80.11
CA ASN A 26 -47.25 -25.94 80.41
C ASN A 26 -47.05 -24.69 81.29
N ALA A 27 -48.11 -23.94 81.53
CA ALA A 27 -48.07 -22.70 82.32
C ALA A 27 -47.61 -22.91 83.78
N GLN A 28 -47.66 -24.14 84.30
CA GLN A 28 -47.19 -24.52 85.64
C GLN A 28 -45.71 -24.95 85.66
N GLY A 29 -45.03 -24.94 84.51
CA GLY A 29 -43.61 -25.33 84.38
C GLY A 29 -43.37 -26.84 84.33
N ALA A 30 -44.42 -27.67 84.20
CA ALA A 30 -44.29 -29.09 83.93
C ALA A 30 -44.21 -29.35 82.42
N ILE A 31 -43.62 -30.47 81.99
CA ILE A 31 -43.62 -30.84 80.57
C ILE A 31 -45.04 -31.07 80.07
N VAL A 32 -45.30 -30.70 78.82
CA VAL A 32 -46.59 -31.01 78.17
C VAL A 32 -46.72 -32.52 77.91
N PRO A 33 -47.94 -33.08 77.87
CA PRO A 33 -48.16 -34.49 77.51
C PRO A 33 -47.69 -34.82 76.10
N ASP A 34 -47.31 -36.06 75.88
CA ASP A 34 -46.94 -36.59 74.57
C ASP A 34 -48.13 -36.51 73.59
N GLY A 35 -47.84 -36.15 72.34
CA GLY A 35 -48.87 -36.01 71.30
C GLY A 35 -48.43 -35.14 70.12
N ASN A 36 -49.31 -34.98 69.15
CA ASN A 36 -49.08 -34.12 67.99
C ASN A 36 -49.69 -32.74 68.22
N TYR A 37 -48.85 -31.71 68.22
CA TYR A 37 -49.23 -30.33 68.45
C TYR A 37 -49.29 -29.54 67.15
N ASN A 38 -50.27 -28.64 67.04
CA ASN A 38 -50.26 -27.63 66.00
C ASN A 38 -49.24 -26.55 66.38
N ILE A 39 -48.26 -26.23 65.52
CA ILE A 39 -47.21 -25.24 65.83
C ILE A 39 -47.01 -24.31 64.63
N GLN A 40 -46.88 -23.01 64.87
CA GLN A 40 -46.54 -22.03 63.84
C GLN A 40 -45.21 -21.36 64.14
N PHE A 41 -44.38 -21.23 63.10
CA PHE A 41 -43.12 -20.49 63.12
C PHE A 41 -43.21 -19.28 62.21
N LYS A 42 -42.47 -18.22 62.57
CA LYS A 42 -42.33 -17.00 61.77
C LYS A 42 -40.91 -16.51 61.77
N ILE A 43 -40.48 -15.92 60.65
CA ILE A 43 -39.22 -15.17 60.55
C ILE A 43 -39.51 -13.71 60.26
N TYR A 44 -38.92 -12.82 61.05
CA TYR A 44 -38.96 -11.38 60.86
C TYR A 44 -37.57 -10.85 60.48
N GLN A 45 -37.54 -9.81 59.64
CA GLN A 45 -36.36 -9.01 59.34
C GLN A 45 -36.41 -7.70 60.13
N ASP A 46 -35.26 -7.18 60.54
CA ASP A 46 -35.11 -5.91 61.27
C ASP A 46 -35.80 -5.91 62.65
N GLY A 47 -36.07 -4.74 63.24
CA GLY A 47 -36.68 -4.62 64.58
C GLY A 47 -35.79 -5.11 65.73
N ASN A 48 -36.34 -5.17 66.95
CA ASN A 48 -35.60 -5.55 68.15
C ASN A 48 -36.00 -6.92 68.75
N GLY A 49 -37.02 -7.59 68.19
CA GLY A 49 -37.51 -8.89 68.65
C GLY A 49 -38.26 -8.87 69.98
N LEU A 50 -38.68 -7.71 70.49
CA LEU A 50 -39.26 -7.57 71.83
C LEU A 50 -40.80 -7.49 71.87
N SER A 51 -41.47 -7.40 70.72
CA SER A 51 -42.93 -7.30 70.64
C SER A 51 -43.55 -8.31 69.66
N VAL A 52 -44.82 -8.67 69.88
CA VAL A 52 -45.60 -9.48 68.93
C VAL A 52 -45.61 -8.77 67.57
N GLY A 53 -45.34 -9.52 66.49
CA GLY A 53 -45.22 -8.95 65.15
C GLY A 53 -43.92 -8.18 64.90
N ASN A 54 -43.00 -8.13 65.87
CA ASN A 54 -41.74 -7.38 65.81
C ASN A 54 -41.89 -5.91 65.41
N THR A 55 -42.94 -5.27 65.92
CA THR A 55 -43.35 -3.90 65.58
C THR A 55 -42.54 -2.80 66.27
N THR A 56 -41.61 -3.17 67.17
CA THR A 56 -40.77 -2.22 67.93
C THR A 56 -39.30 -2.31 67.47
N GLY A 57 -38.58 -1.18 67.52
CA GLY A 57 -37.21 -1.04 66.99
C GLY A 57 -37.12 -0.02 65.85
N SER A 58 -35.89 0.36 65.46
CA SER A 58 -35.62 1.28 64.34
C SER A 58 -34.53 0.70 63.43
N PRO A 59 -34.85 0.28 62.19
CA PRO A 59 -36.19 0.26 61.60
C PRO A 59 -37.14 -0.77 62.26
N ALA A 60 -38.45 -0.57 62.10
CA ALA A 60 -39.46 -1.53 62.57
C ALA A 60 -39.34 -2.86 61.80
N GLY A 61 -39.64 -3.97 62.46
CA GLY A 61 -39.52 -5.29 61.85
C GLY A 61 -40.58 -5.57 60.79
N SER A 62 -40.26 -6.46 59.86
CA SER A 62 -41.19 -6.94 58.82
C SER A 62 -41.26 -8.47 58.80
N LEU A 63 -42.46 -9.04 58.66
CA LEU A 63 -42.66 -10.50 58.52
C LEU A 63 -42.18 -10.94 57.14
N LYS A 64 -41.31 -11.96 57.09
CA LYS A 64 -40.76 -12.51 55.84
C LYS A 64 -41.28 -13.89 55.51
N TRP A 65 -41.50 -14.72 56.52
CA TRP A 65 -41.86 -16.12 56.30
C TRP A 65 -42.72 -16.66 57.45
N THR A 66 -43.62 -17.59 57.13
CA THR A 66 -44.48 -18.28 58.10
C THR A 66 -44.64 -19.73 57.70
N GLU A 67 -44.52 -20.64 58.66
CA GLU A 67 -44.75 -22.07 58.47
C GLU A 67 -45.65 -22.60 59.58
N SER A 68 -46.66 -23.38 59.23
CA SER A 68 -47.63 -23.92 60.19
C SER A 68 -47.71 -25.43 60.04
N TYR A 69 -47.25 -26.13 61.07
CA TYR A 69 -47.41 -27.57 61.23
C TYR A 69 -48.79 -27.83 61.80
N LEU A 70 -49.72 -28.28 60.97
CA LEU A 70 -51.12 -28.51 61.36
C LEU A 70 -51.46 -29.99 61.38
N ASN A 71 -52.12 -30.43 62.46
CA ASN A 71 -52.65 -31.80 62.60
C ASN A 71 -53.65 -32.13 61.48
N THR A 72 -54.48 -31.15 61.06
CA THR A 72 -55.45 -31.36 59.97
C THR A 72 -54.80 -31.67 58.62
N ALA A 73 -53.53 -31.29 58.45
CA ALA A 73 -52.73 -31.56 57.25
C ALA A 73 -51.79 -32.76 57.46
N THR A 74 -51.96 -33.53 58.54
CA THR A 74 -51.06 -34.63 58.96
C THR A 74 -49.61 -34.20 59.21
N GLN A 75 -49.39 -32.90 59.46
CA GLN A 75 -48.09 -32.27 59.68
C GLN A 75 -47.84 -31.93 61.15
N GLY A 76 -48.73 -32.34 62.06
CA GLY A 76 -48.58 -32.10 63.49
C GLY A 76 -47.19 -32.43 64.01
N VAL A 77 -46.63 -31.57 64.86
CA VAL A 77 -45.30 -31.81 65.44
C VAL A 77 -45.46 -32.80 66.59
N GLN A 78 -44.83 -33.95 66.46
CA GLN A 78 -44.79 -34.95 67.53
C GLN A 78 -43.92 -34.44 68.68
N VAL A 79 -44.49 -34.39 69.88
CA VAL A 79 -43.82 -34.04 71.13
C VAL A 79 -43.72 -35.28 72.00
N VAL A 80 -42.52 -35.58 72.49
CA VAL A 80 -42.25 -36.73 73.38
C VAL A 80 -41.40 -36.27 74.55
N ASN A 81 -41.85 -36.51 75.78
CA ASN A 81 -41.20 -36.03 77.02
C ASN A 81 -40.97 -34.50 77.01
N GLY A 82 -41.93 -33.79 76.40
CA GLY A 82 -41.86 -32.36 76.13
C GLY A 82 -40.92 -31.94 75.00
N PHE A 83 -40.11 -32.83 74.40
CA PHE A 83 -39.20 -32.47 73.31
C PHE A 83 -39.88 -32.48 71.95
N MET A 84 -39.54 -31.49 71.13
CA MET A 84 -39.91 -31.40 69.72
C MET A 84 -38.68 -31.20 68.85
N SER A 85 -38.75 -31.71 67.62
CA SER A 85 -37.73 -31.50 66.59
C SER A 85 -38.39 -31.34 65.23
N VAL A 86 -38.07 -30.26 64.52
CA VAL A 86 -38.58 -29.98 63.18
C VAL A 86 -37.47 -29.48 62.26
N GLN A 87 -37.71 -29.56 60.96
CA GLN A 87 -36.87 -28.99 59.92
C GLN A 87 -37.65 -27.84 59.28
N LEU A 88 -37.37 -26.62 59.72
CA LEU A 88 -38.04 -25.42 59.21
C LEU A 88 -37.76 -25.27 57.72
N GLY A 89 -38.79 -24.92 56.94
CA GLY A 89 -38.71 -24.87 55.48
C GLY A 89 -39.16 -26.17 54.80
N SER A 90 -39.60 -27.17 55.56
CA SER A 90 -40.11 -28.44 55.01
C SER A 90 -41.58 -28.38 54.60
N VAL A 91 -42.38 -27.49 55.21
CA VAL A 91 -43.81 -27.32 54.90
C VAL A 91 -44.02 -26.08 54.03
N ASN A 92 -43.33 -24.97 54.32
CA ASN A 92 -43.25 -23.78 53.46
C ASN A 92 -41.77 -23.47 53.19
N ALA A 93 -41.28 -23.81 51.99
CA ALA A 93 -39.88 -23.54 51.64
C ALA A 93 -39.53 -22.05 51.75
N PHE A 94 -38.36 -21.72 52.33
CA PHE A 94 -37.92 -20.33 52.46
C PHE A 94 -37.84 -19.61 51.11
N GLY A 95 -37.34 -20.28 50.07
CA GLY A 95 -37.26 -19.74 48.70
C GLY A 95 -36.58 -18.36 48.67
N THR A 96 -37.22 -17.40 48.00
CA THR A 96 -36.82 -15.98 47.98
C THR A 96 -37.53 -15.13 49.05
N GLN A 97 -38.34 -15.74 49.93
CA GLN A 97 -39.14 -15.03 50.94
C GLN A 97 -38.26 -14.44 52.04
N VAL A 98 -37.19 -15.15 52.41
CA VAL A 98 -36.18 -14.72 53.40
C VAL A 98 -34.89 -14.37 52.67
N ASP A 99 -34.46 -13.12 52.80
CA ASP A 99 -33.12 -12.70 52.40
C ASP A 99 -32.14 -13.04 53.54
N TRP A 100 -31.29 -14.04 53.31
CA TRP A 100 -30.31 -14.50 54.29
C TRP A 100 -29.08 -13.57 54.41
N ASN A 101 -29.00 -12.50 53.61
CA ASN A 101 -27.93 -11.48 53.66
C ASN A 101 -28.31 -10.27 54.54
N GLN A 102 -29.25 -10.44 55.46
CA GLN A 102 -29.72 -9.41 56.38
C GLN A 102 -28.99 -9.52 57.73
N ASP A 103 -28.63 -8.38 58.33
CA ASP A 103 -27.90 -8.34 59.61
C ASP A 103 -28.75 -8.85 60.81
N THR A 104 -30.06 -8.64 60.73
CA THR A 104 -30.98 -8.97 61.83
C THR A 104 -32.19 -9.74 61.32
N LEU A 105 -32.22 -11.04 61.65
CA LEU A 105 -33.36 -11.94 61.47
C LEU A 105 -33.78 -12.56 62.81
N TRP A 106 -35.08 -12.63 63.06
CA TRP A 106 -35.67 -13.15 64.28
C TRP A 106 -36.58 -14.34 63.98
N LEU A 107 -36.43 -15.43 64.74
CA LEU A 107 -37.33 -16.57 64.76
C LEU A 107 -38.31 -16.44 65.93
N SER A 108 -39.60 -16.58 65.61
CA SER A 108 -40.71 -16.61 66.55
C SER A 108 -41.53 -17.88 66.37
N MET A 109 -42.27 -18.28 67.41
CA MET A 109 -43.16 -19.44 67.39
C MET A 109 -44.43 -19.20 68.20
N ASN A 110 -45.49 -19.94 67.86
CA ASN A 110 -46.73 -20.07 68.60
C ASN A 110 -47.05 -21.56 68.77
N ILE A 111 -47.48 -21.97 69.96
CA ILE A 111 -47.97 -23.33 70.22
C ILE A 111 -49.50 -23.32 70.22
N GLY A 112 -50.10 -24.14 69.37
CA GLY A 112 -51.53 -24.40 69.36
C GLY A 112 -51.89 -25.68 70.13
N SER A 113 -53.19 -25.91 70.26
CA SER A 113 -53.75 -27.14 70.82
C SER A 113 -53.38 -28.40 70.01
N THR A 114 -53.72 -29.57 70.53
CA THR A 114 -53.62 -30.87 69.85
C THR A 114 -54.85 -31.20 68.98
N ASN A 115 -55.77 -30.25 68.77
CA ASN A 115 -56.99 -30.45 67.98
C ASN A 115 -56.64 -30.91 66.55
N THR A 116 -57.23 -32.00 66.09
CA THR A 116 -56.93 -32.63 64.80
C THR A 116 -57.65 -31.98 63.62
N SER A 117 -58.60 -31.06 63.86
CA SER A 117 -59.43 -30.44 62.83
C SER A 117 -59.34 -28.91 62.77
N CYS A 118 -58.47 -28.28 63.56
CA CYS A 118 -58.34 -26.82 63.55
C CYS A 118 -57.53 -26.33 62.32
N THR A 119 -58.06 -25.33 61.63
CA THR A 119 -57.39 -24.59 60.54
C THR A 119 -58.16 -23.28 60.29
N PRO A 120 -57.51 -22.15 59.95
CA PRO A 120 -56.06 -21.92 59.96
C PRO A 120 -55.50 -21.95 61.38
N PHE A 121 -54.18 -21.81 61.55
CA PHE A 121 -53.52 -21.89 62.86
C PHE A 121 -54.15 -21.00 63.96
N ALA A 122 -54.72 -19.84 63.61
CA ALA A 122 -55.42 -18.97 64.55
C ALA A 122 -56.63 -19.66 65.25
N SER A 123 -57.27 -20.63 64.60
CA SER A 123 -58.36 -21.43 65.16
C SER A 123 -57.88 -22.56 66.08
N CYS A 124 -56.56 -22.78 66.18
CA CYS A 124 -55.96 -23.84 66.99
C CYS A 124 -55.73 -23.44 68.45
N THR A 125 -56.30 -22.32 68.93
CA THR A 125 -56.10 -21.79 70.29
C THR A 125 -54.61 -21.56 70.60
N PRO A 126 -53.94 -20.65 69.88
CA PRO A 126 -52.51 -20.37 70.10
C PRO A 126 -52.26 -19.78 71.49
N ASP A 127 -51.12 -20.12 72.10
CA ASP A 127 -50.69 -19.67 73.43
C ASP A 127 -50.08 -18.26 73.47
N GLY A 128 -49.85 -17.65 72.31
CA GLY A 128 -49.30 -16.31 72.17
C GLY A 128 -47.88 -16.31 71.63
N GLU A 129 -47.54 -15.27 70.85
CA GLU A 129 -46.31 -15.29 70.05
C GLU A 129 -45.07 -15.12 70.92
N MET A 130 -44.07 -16.00 70.70
CA MET A 130 -42.85 -16.05 71.48
C MET A 130 -42.12 -14.70 71.48
N VAL A 131 -42.05 -14.07 72.66
CA VAL A 131 -41.27 -12.86 72.93
C VAL A 131 -40.43 -13.08 74.21
N PRO A 132 -39.15 -12.64 74.26
CA PRO A 132 -38.38 -12.08 73.14
C PRO A 132 -38.10 -13.15 72.08
N MET A 133 -38.14 -12.74 70.81
CA MET A 133 -37.86 -13.61 69.68
C MET A 133 -36.40 -14.07 69.69
N LYS A 134 -36.12 -15.21 69.06
CA LYS A 134 -34.76 -15.75 69.00
C LYS A 134 -34.02 -15.17 67.79
N ARG A 135 -32.93 -14.42 68.01
CA ARG A 135 -32.05 -13.96 66.91
C ARG A 135 -31.45 -15.17 66.19
N LEU A 136 -31.57 -15.21 64.87
CA LEU A 136 -30.86 -16.17 64.05
C LEU A 136 -29.41 -15.70 63.90
N SER A 137 -28.46 -16.58 64.22
CA SER A 137 -27.02 -16.35 64.05
C SER A 137 -26.45 -17.23 62.94
N ALA A 138 -25.26 -16.92 62.47
CA ALA A 138 -24.69 -17.35 61.18
C ALA A 138 -24.44 -18.86 60.94
N THR A 139 -24.97 -19.82 61.71
CA THR A 139 -24.97 -21.24 61.30
C THR A 139 -26.23 -21.98 61.75
N PRO A 140 -26.93 -22.62 60.81
CA PRO A 140 -26.51 -23.95 60.32
C PRO A 140 -26.13 -23.91 58.83
N TYR A 141 -24.83 -23.80 58.58
CA TYR A 141 -24.11 -23.97 57.30
C TYR A 141 -24.68 -23.25 56.06
N ALA A 142 -24.51 -21.93 56.04
CA ALA A 142 -24.16 -21.20 54.83
C ALA A 142 -25.18 -21.23 53.67
N LEU A 143 -26.45 -20.87 53.95
CA LEU A 143 -27.51 -20.75 52.94
C LEU A 143 -27.17 -19.79 51.79
N ASN A 144 -26.27 -18.82 52.01
CA ASN A 144 -25.72 -17.95 50.95
C ASN A 144 -24.35 -18.40 50.41
N SER A 145 -23.77 -19.52 50.84
CA SER A 145 -22.44 -19.95 50.36
C SER A 145 -22.39 -20.33 48.88
N GLY A 146 -23.55 -20.53 48.24
CA GLY A 146 -23.63 -20.69 46.79
C GLY A 146 -23.49 -19.37 46.01
N GLN A 147 -23.39 -18.24 46.70
CA GLN A 147 -23.24 -16.91 46.11
C GLN A 147 -22.01 -16.20 46.67
N LEU A 148 -21.26 -15.50 45.81
CA LEU A 148 -20.18 -14.60 46.20
C LEU A 148 -20.65 -13.18 45.90
N GLY A 149 -20.80 -12.33 46.93
CA GLY A 149 -21.30 -10.97 46.75
C GLY A 149 -22.71 -10.89 46.14
N GLY A 150 -23.57 -11.89 46.40
CA GLY A 150 -24.93 -11.98 45.86
C GLY A 150 -25.03 -12.53 44.43
N LEU A 151 -23.90 -12.84 43.79
CA LEU A 151 -23.86 -13.44 42.46
C LEU A 151 -23.61 -14.95 42.57
N THR A 152 -24.37 -15.74 41.81
CA THR A 152 -24.04 -17.16 41.62
C THR A 152 -22.85 -17.31 40.68
N ALA A 153 -22.28 -18.52 40.57
CA ALA A 153 -21.18 -18.80 39.64
C ALA A 153 -21.45 -18.35 38.19
N ALA A 154 -22.72 -18.32 37.76
CA ALA A 154 -23.13 -17.86 36.43
C ALA A 154 -22.93 -16.36 36.21
N GLY A 155 -22.85 -15.56 37.28
CA GLY A 155 -22.57 -14.12 37.24
C GLY A 155 -21.10 -13.77 37.04
N PHE A 156 -20.19 -14.76 37.09
CA PHE A 156 -18.75 -14.57 36.88
C PHE A 156 -18.31 -15.13 35.52
N ILE A 157 -17.21 -14.61 34.98
CA ILE A 157 -16.53 -15.25 33.85
C ILE A 157 -15.92 -16.57 34.32
N GLN A 158 -16.19 -17.64 33.59
CA GLN A 158 -15.79 -19.00 33.98
C GLN A 158 -14.66 -19.53 33.09
N ASN A 159 -13.73 -20.29 33.67
CA ASN A 159 -12.77 -21.07 32.91
C ASN A 159 -13.46 -22.36 32.42
N THR A 160 -13.92 -22.34 31.17
CA THR A 160 -14.63 -23.46 30.54
C THR A 160 -14.32 -23.49 29.05
N THR A 161 -14.48 -24.66 28.44
CA THR A 161 -14.39 -24.85 26.98
C THR A 161 -15.72 -24.60 26.27
N SER A 162 -16.81 -24.45 27.02
CA SER A 162 -18.13 -24.13 26.48
C SER A 162 -18.31 -22.62 26.34
N LEU A 163 -18.96 -22.17 25.27
CA LEU A 163 -19.22 -20.75 25.05
C LEU A 163 -20.09 -20.17 26.17
N GLN A 164 -19.57 -19.16 26.86
CA GLN A 164 -20.34 -18.37 27.83
C GLN A 164 -20.88 -17.11 27.16
N THR A 165 -22.17 -16.83 27.34
CA THR A 165 -22.74 -15.53 26.94
C THR A 165 -22.43 -14.50 28.02
N ALA A 166 -21.39 -13.71 27.82
CA ALA A 166 -20.98 -12.67 28.74
C ALA A 166 -20.22 -11.54 28.03
N ASN A 167 -20.17 -10.38 28.66
CA ASN A 167 -19.31 -9.28 28.25
C ASN A 167 -18.07 -9.24 29.15
N ILE A 168 -16.92 -8.94 28.57
CA ILE A 168 -15.66 -8.76 29.32
C ILE A 168 -15.17 -7.33 29.11
N ALA A 169 -15.12 -6.55 30.17
CA ALA A 169 -14.50 -5.23 30.20
C ALA A 169 -13.28 -5.28 31.12
N VAL A 170 -12.07 -5.23 30.54
CA VAL A 170 -10.81 -5.28 31.30
C VAL A 170 -10.08 -3.94 31.17
N GLN A 171 -9.75 -3.33 32.30
CA GLN A 171 -8.88 -2.16 32.38
C GLN A 171 -7.72 -2.51 33.31
N SER A 172 -6.51 -2.06 32.97
CA SER A 172 -5.39 -2.18 33.90
C SER A 172 -5.65 -1.36 35.16
N ALA A 173 -5.34 -1.92 36.34
CA ALA A 173 -5.50 -1.21 37.61
C ALA A 173 -4.54 -0.02 37.78
N GLY A 174 -3.49 0.05 36.95
CA GLY A 174 -2.53 1.14 36.92
C GLY A 174 -1.89 1.30 35.54
N VAL A 175 -1.32 2.49 35.30
CA VAL A 175 -0.71 2.85 34.00
C VAL A 175 0.49 1.98 33.60
N ALA A 176 1.12 1.31 34.56
CA ALA A 176 2.26 0.42 34.34
C ALA A 176 1.87 -1.06 34.32
N SER A 177 0.59 -1.39 34.50
CA SER A 177 0.12 -2.78 34.53
C SER A 177 -0.39 -3.23 33.16
N ILE A 178 -0.06 -4.45 32.76
CA ILE A 178 -0.65 -5.08 31.57
C ILE A 178 -2.14 -5.33 31.87
N ALA A 179 -3.03 -4.88 30.97
CA ALA A 179 -4.47 -5.05 31.16
C ALA A 179 -4.89 -6.54 31.10
N ALA A 180 -4.34 -7.32 30.17
CA ALA A 180 -4.59 -8.76 30.05
C ALA A 180 -3.38 -9.50 29.44
N VAL A 181 -3.15 -10.73 29.89
CA VAL A 181 -2.19 -11.66 29.29
C VAL A 181 -2.96 -12.88 28.81
N ILE A 182 -2.86 -13.17 27.51
CA ILE A 182 -3.38 -14.39 26.89
C ILE A 182 -2.17 -15.19 26.41
N GLN A 183 -1.96 -16.36 27.00
CA GLN A 183 -0.77 -17.15 26.76
C GLN A 183 -1.17 -18.58 26.37
N GLY A 184 -0.60 -19.07 25.27
CA GLY A 184 -0.71 -20.47 24.88
C GLY A 184 0.09 -21.37 25.81
N ALA A 185 -0.32 -22.64 25.92
CA ALA A 185 0.43 -23.63 26.70
C ALA A 185 1.81 -23.91 26.06
N ALA A 186 2.70 -24.56 26.82
CA ALA A 186 3.93 -25.09 26.24
C ALA A 186 3.61 -26.01 25.05
N SER A 187 4.27 -25.78 23.91
CA SER A 187 4.03 -26.52 22.66
C SER A 187 2.58 -26.41 22.13
N GLN A 188 1.92 -25.28 22.38
CA GLN A 188 0.61 -24.97 21.78
C GLN A 188 0.66 -25.14 20.26
N THR A 189 -0.34 -25.81 19.70
CA THR A 189 -0.49 -25.97 18.24
C THR A 189 -1.69 -25.20 17.68
N ALA A 190 -2.70 -24.93 18.51
CA ALA A 190 -3.83 -24.07 18.14
C ALA A 190 -3.52 -22.58 18.31
N ASP A 191 -4.36 -21.71 17.76
CA ASP A 191 -4.23 -20.25 17.94
C ASP A 191 -4.26 -19.87 19.43
N ILE A 192 -3.44 -18.89 19.79
CA ILE A 192 -3.37 -18.31 21.15
C ILE A 192 -4.60 -17.42 21.41
N PHE A 193 -5.06 -16.71 20.38
CA PHE A 193 -6.23 -15.84 20.46
C PHE A 193 -7.06 -15.92 19.19
N GLN A 194 -8.38 -15.90 19.33
CA GLN A 194 -9.34 -15.94 18.22
C GLN A 194 -10.53 -15.02 18.49
N VAL A 195 -10.96 -14.29 17.46
CA VAL A 195 -12.26 -13.60 17.39
C VAL A 195 -13.08 -14.28 16.32
N LYS A 196 -14.33 -14.66 16.64
CA LYS A 196 -15.23 -15.40 15.74
C LYS A 196 -16.61 -14.77 15.72
N ALA A 197 -17.30 -14.88 14.58
CA ALA A 197 -18.74 -14.69 14.55
C ALA A 197 -19.44 -16.01 14.88
N THR A 198 -20.68 -15.93 15.36
CA THR A 198 -21.48 -17.13 15.65
C THR A 198 -21.61 -18.00 14.39
N GLY A 199 -21.27 -19.28 14.51
CA GLY A 199 -21.35 -20.22 13.40
C GLY A 199 -20.18 -20.19 12.40
N THR A 200 -19.16 -19.35 12.60
CA THR A 200 -17.96 -19.34 11.73
C THR A 200 -16.87 -20.25 12.26
N ALA A 201 -16.43 -21.24 11.46
CA ALA A 201 -15.35 -22.14 11.84
C ALA A 201 -13.97 -21.45 11.84
N THR A 202 -13.69 -20.63 10.83
CA THR A 202 -12.45 -19.85 10.75
C THR A 202 -12.58 -18.53 11.51
N PRO A 203 -11.57 -18.14 12.32
CA PRO A 203 -11.59 -16.88 13.03
C PRO A 203 -11.50 -15.67 12.08
N LEU A 204 -12.14 -14.58 12.47
CA LEU A 204 -12.07 -13.28 11.80
C LEU A 204 -10.74 -12.58 12.05
N LEU A 205 -10.23 -12.76 13.26
CA LEU A 205 -8.92 -12.32 13.74
C LEU A 205 -8.31 -13.45 14.54
N SER A 206 -7.05 -13.82 14.28
CA SER A 206 -6.34 -14.74 15.15
C SER A 206 -4.86 -14.41 15.30
N VAL A 207 -4.32 -14.86 16.43
CA VAL A 207 -2.88 -14.95 16.68
C VAL A 207 -2.55 -16.43 16.78
N SER A 208 -1.75 -16.95 15.85
CA SER A 208 -1.37 -18.36 15.83
C SER A 208 -0.46 -18.73 17.01
N ALA A 209 -0.23 -20.03 17.21
CA ALA A 209 0.79 -20.52 18.16
C ALA A 209 2.21 -19.96 17.89
N THR A 210 2.50 -19.54 16.66
CA THR A 210 3.79 -18.96 16.25
C THR A 210 3.79 -17.43 16.28
N GLY A 211 2.69 -16.79 16.71
CA GLY A 211 2.55 -15.33 16.77
C GLY A 211 2.14 -14.68 15.44
N ALA A 212 1.79 -15.45 14.42
CA ALA A 212 1.31 -14.90 13.16
C ALA A 212 -0.09 -14.29 13.34
N LEU A 213 -0.26 -13.05 12.87
CA LEU A 213 -1.54 -12.36 12.87
C LEU A 213 -2.30 -12.65 11.57
N SER A 214 -3.56 -13.05 11.68
CA SER A 214 -4.45 -13.26 10.54
C SER A 214 -5.69 -12.40 10.67
N LEU A 215 -6.07 -11.68 9.61
CA LEU A 215 -7.35 -10.99 9.48
C LEU A 215 -8.07 -11.55 8.25
N ARG A 216 -9.29 -12.05 8.46
CA ARG A 216 -10.08 -12.67 7.40
C ARG A 216 -11.57 -12.35 7.60
N PRO A 217 -12.15 -11.42 6.84
CA PRO A 217 -13.58 -11.18 6.93
C PRO A 217 -14.36 -12.41 6.43
N THR A 218 -15.57 -12.62 6.94
CA THR A 218 -16.44 -13.74 6.49
C THR A 218 -16.89 -13.57 5.03
N VAL A 219 -16.99 -12.32 4.59
CA VAL A 219 -17.32 -11.91 3.23
C VAL A 219 -16.30 -10.86 2.83
N ASP A 220 -15.82 -10.93 1.59
CA ASP A 220 -14.86 -9.94 1.11
C ASP A 220 -15.40 -8.51 1.26
N SER A 221 -14.51 -7.60 1.62
CA SER A 221 -14.86 -6.24 2.04
C SER A 221 -13.93 -5.24 1.40
N THR A 222 -14.48 -4.07 1.08
CA THR A 222 -13.69 -2.94 0.59
C THR A 222 -12.76 -2.34 1.66
N GLY A 223 -12.90 -2.74 2.92
CA GLY A 223 -12.05 -2.30 4.02
C GLY A 223 -11.76 -3.39 5.04
N ALA A 224 -11.37 -4.59 4.59
CA ALA A 224 -11.07 -5.74 5.44
C ALA A 224 -10.03 -5.43 6.54
N LEU A 225 -9.07 -4.57 6.24
CA LEU A 225 -8.20 -3.91 7.23
C LEU A 225 -8.15 -2.42 6.88
N SER A 226 -8.40 -1.55 7.85
CA SER A 226 -8.30 -0.10 7.68
C SER A 226 -7.54 0.52 8.84
N VAL A 227 -6.35 1.07 8.58
CA VAL A 227 -5.64 1.94 9.53
C VAL A 227 -6.12 3.35 9.31
N LYS A 228 -6.75 3.93 10.33
CA LYS A 228 -7.40 5.25 10.26
C LYS A 228 -6.64 6.31 11.04
N THR A 229 -6.74 7.55 10.56
CA THR A 229 -6.35 8.75 11.31
C THR A 229 -7.35 9.03 12.44
N SER A 230 -7.02 9.92 13.38
CA SER A 230 -7.92 10.34 14.47
C SER A 230 -9.23 10.99 13.99
N LEU A 231 -9.24 11.51 12.76
CA LEU A 231 -10.42 12.07 12.11
C LEU A 231 -11.26 11.01 11.36
N GLY A 232 -10.85 9.74 11.40
CA GLY A 232 -11.57 8.61 10.78
C GLY A 232 -11.21 8.33 9.31
N ASN A 233 -10.28 9.10 8.72
CA ASN A 233 -9.84 8.89 7.33
C ASN A 233 -8.93 7.66 7.19
N ASN A 234 -9.03 6.95 6.07
CA ASN A 234 -8.20 5.78 5.77
C ASN A 234 -6.77 6.19 5.37
N MET A 235 -5.76 5.74 6.13
CA MET A 235 -4.34 5.90 5.80
C MET A 235 -3.78 4.67 5.08
N PHE A 236 -4.24 3.48 5.47
CA PHE A 236 -3.93 2.22 4.80
C PHE A 236 -5.20 1.37 4.76
N THR A 237 -5.57 0.88 3.58
CA THR A 237 -6.73 0.00 3.44
C THR A 237 -6.43 -1.20 2.57
N VAL A 238 -6.90 -2.37 3.04
CA VAL A 238 -6.94 -3.61 2.26
C VAL A 238 -8.37 -3.87 1.84
N ASP A 239 -8.61 -3.84 0.53
CA ASP A 239 -9.87 -4.18 -0.12
C ASP A 239 -9.76 -5.60 -0.67
N THR A 240 -10.33 -6.57 0.07
CA THR A 240 -10.30 -7.98 -0.36
C THR A 240 -11.35 -8.29 -1.43
N LEU A 241 -12.37 -7.44 -1.59
CA LEU A 241 -13.42 -7.63 -2.60
C LEU A 241 -12.89 -7.37 -4.02
N ASN A 242 -12.03 -6.36 -4.16
CA ASN A 242 -11.49 -5.97 -5.45
C ASN A 242 -10.00 -6.31 -5.61
N ALA A 243 -9.38 -6.96 -4.62
CA ALA A 243 -7.97 -7.27 -4.54
C ALA A 243 -7.07 -6.02 -4.70
N ARG A 244 -7.31 -5.01 -3.86
CA ARG A 244 -6.58 -3.73 -3.90
C ARG A 244 -6.03 -3.33 -2.55
N VAL A 245 -4.97 -2.53 -2.59
CA VAL A 245 -4.41 -1.85 -1.42
C VAL A 245 -4.39 -0.34 -1.69
N GLY A 246 -4.82 0.43 -0.71
CA GLY A 246 -4.81 1.89 -0.74
C GLY A 246 -3.87 2.46 0.30
N ILE A 247 -3.05 3.43 -0.08
CA ILE A 247 -2.20 4.18 0.84
C ILE A 247 -2.48 5.67 0.66
N GLY A 248 -2.87 6.33 1.75
CA GLY A 248 -3.03 7.79 1.80
C GLY A 248 -4.17 8.36 0.96
N LEU A 249 -5.21 7.58 0.64
CA LEU A 249 -6.28 7.94 -0.32
C LEU A 249 -7.15 9.17 0.06
N GLY A 250 -6.96 9.75 1.25
CA GLY A 250 -7.75 10.86 1.76
C GLY A 250 -9.20 10.46 2.07
N GLY A 251 -9.91 11.26 2.88
CA GLY A 251 -11.29 10.94 3.30
C GLY A 251 -11.44 9.51 3.86
N SER A 252 -12.66 8.97 3.84
CA SER A 252 -12.89 7.53 4.06
C SER A 252 -12.89 6.74 2.74
N ASN A 253 -12.07 7.16 1.78
CA ASN A 253 -12.06 6.58 0.44
C ASN A 253 -11.43 5.17 0.41
N GLN A 254 -11.88 4.36 -0.56
CA GLN A 254 -11.35 3.02 -0.85
C GLN A 254 -10.57 3.00 -2.16
N PRO A 255 -9.70 1.99 -2.38
CA PRO A 255 -8.95 1.88 -3.63
C PRO A 255 -9.88 1.72 -4.84
N ALA A 256 -9.75 2.62 -5.82
CA ALA A 256 -10.66 2.76 -6.95
C ALA A 256 -10.01 2.42 -8.31
N LEU A 257 -8.92 1.66 -8.30
CA LEU A 257 -8.31 1.12 -9.53
C LEU A 257 -9.35 0.36 -10.36
N THR A 258 -9.20 0.27 -11.68
CA THR A 258 -10.12 -0.55 -12.50
C THR A 258 -9.85 -2.05 -12.37
N GLY A 259 -8.64 -2.45 -11.97
CA GLY A 259 -8.24 -3.83 -11.67
C GLY A 259 -7.67 -3.99 -10.26
N SER A 260 -6.99 -5.11 -10.00
CA SER A 260 -6.22 -5.33 -8.78
C SER A 260 -4.98 -4.43 -8.72
N GLY A 261 -4.51 -4.10 -7.52
CA GLY A 261 -3.22 -3.41 -7.38
C GLY A 261 -3.09 -2.47 -6.19
N LEU A 262 -2.02 -1.66 -6.23
CA LEU A 262 -1.69 -0.67 -5.22
C LEU A 262 -2.01 0.73 -5.73
N GLN A 263 -2.89 1.45 -5.03
CA GLN A 263 -3.14 2.86 -5.25
C GLN A 263 -2.49 3.67 -4.12
N VAL A 264 -1.53 4.52 -4.47
CA VAL A 264 -0.93 5.48 -3.55
C VAL A 264 -1.41 6.87 -3.94
N GLN A 265 -2.12 7.54 -3.06
CA GLN A 265 -2.49 8.94 -3.22
C GLN A 265 -1.53 9.81 -2.40
N GLY A 266 -0.75 10.62 -3.10
CA GLY A 266 0.36 11.38 -2.51
C GLY A 266 1.69 10.98 -3.13
N ALA A 267 2.78 11.51 -2.59
CA ALA A 267 4.12 11.20 -3.09
C ALA A 267 4.53 9.76 -2.71
N LEU A 268 5.00 8.99 -3.69
CA LEU A 268 5.84 7.82 -3.41
C LEU A 268 7.26 8.33 -3.12
N ARG A 269 7.52 8.63 -1.85
CA ARG A 269 8.87 8.96 -1.42
C ARG A 269 9.64 7.68 -1.15
N LEU A 270 10.45 7.24 -2.12
CA LEU A 270 11.50 6.25 -1.90
C LEU A 270 12.72 6.97 -1.31
N SER A 271 12.74 7.15 0.01
CA SER A 271 13.89 7.72 0.71
C SER A 271 14.15 6.97 1.99
N ASN A 272 15.39 6.96 2.46
CA ASN A 272 15.68 6.77 3.86
C ASN A 272 15.81 8.15 4.55
N SER A 273 15.73 8.15 5.87
CA SER A 273 15.88 9.31 6.76
C SER A 273 17.31 9.39 7.31
N GLY A 274 18.31 9.39 6.43
CA GLY A 274 19.73 9.39 6.79
C GLY A 274 20.56 10.35 5.94
N ILE A 275 21.36 11.19 6.60
CA ILE A 275 22.21 12.25 6.04
C ILE A 275 23.49 11.65 5.44
N THR A 276 23.37 10.85 4.37
CA THR A 276 24.54 10.39 3.58
C THR A 276 24.16 10.24 2.12
N ALA A 277 25.09 10.60 1.22
CA ALA A 277 24.91 10.76 -0.23
C ALA A 277 24.53 9.49 -1.05
N ASN A 278 23.98 8.44 -0.42
CA ASN A 278 23.79 7.11 -1.01
C ASN A 278 22.33 6.61 -0.98
N ASP A 279 21.35 7.50 -0.77
CA ASP A 279 19.91 7.14 -0.76
C ASP A 279 19.33 7.09 -2.17
N THR A 280 19.92 6.18 -2.89
CA THR A 280 19.65 5.77 -4.24
C THR A 280 19.63 4.27 -4.20
N ASP A 281 18.68 3.66 -4.89
CA ASP A 281 18.83 2.26 -5.24
C ASP A 281 19.93 2.13 -6.30
N LEU A 282 20.60 0.97 -6.31
CA LEU A 282 21.63 0.68 -7.28
C LEU A 282 20.98 0.05 -8.51
N PHE A 283 20.89 0.81 -9.58
CA PHE A 283 20.62 0.24 -10.89
C PHE A 283 21.87 -0.51 -11.37
N LEU A 284 21.76 -1.83 -11.54
CA LEU A 284 22.79 -2.63 -12.21
C LEU A 284 22.69 -2.36 -13.72
N THR A 285 23.73 -1.79 -14.29
CA THR A 285 23.80 -1.45 -15.70
C THR A 285 23.99 -2.71 -16.56
N PRO A 286 23.72 -2.65 -17.88
CA PRO A 286 23.92 -3.79 -18.78
C PRO A 286 25.31 -4.45 -18.71
N VAL A 287 26.38 -3.69 -18.46
CA VAL A 287 27.75 -4.25 -18.35
C VAL A 287 28.18 -4.61 -16.93
N GLY A 288 27.25 -4.54 -15.97
CA GLY A 288 27.45 -5.01 -14.59
C GLY A 288 27.99 -3.97 -13.61
N SER A 289 28.05 -2.69 -13.99
CA SER A 289 28.37 -1.59 -13.07
C SER A 289 27.13 -1.17 -12.27
N SER A 290 27.30 -0.47 -11.15
CA SER A 290 26.18 0.01 -10.34
C SER A 290 26.05 1.53 -10.42
N VAL A 291 24.85 2.00 -10.74
CA VAL A 291 24.51 3.42 -10.81
C VAL A 291 23.45 3.76 -9.77
N ALA A 292 23.77 4.73 -8.93
CA ALA A 292 22.87 5.30 -7.94
C ALA A 292 21.69 6.04 -8.61
N THR A 293 20.46 5.56 -8.43
CA THR A 293 19.22 6.26 -8.83
C THR A 293 18.09 6.19 -7.79
N LYS A 294 17.22 7.20 -7.75
CA LYS A 294 16.03 7.22 -6.88
C LYS A 294 14.81 6.54 -7.48
N ILE A 295 14.77 6.47 -8.81
CA ILE A 295 13.75 5.78 -9.57
C ILE A 295 14.54 5.00 -10.62
N ASN A 296 14.74 3.70 -10.39
CA ASN A 296 15.11 2.80 -11.48
C ASN A 296 13.87 2.06 -11.97
N ILE A 297 13.91 1.72 -13.25
CA ILE A 297 13.15 0.60 -13.79
C ILE A 297 14.25 -0.43 -14.12
N PRO A 298 14.29 -1.59 -13.44
CA PRO A 298 15.31 -2.61 -13.70
C PRO A 298 15.34 -3.01 -15.18
N LEU A 299 16.45 -3.62 -15.62
CA LEU A 299 16.58 -4.15 -16.97
C LEU A 299 15.36 -5.00 -17.32
N PHE A 300 14.59 -4.53 -18.29
CA PHE A 300 13.33 -5.11 -18.71
C PHE A 300 13.27 -5.08 -20.23
N ASP A 301 12.99 -6.22 -20.84
CA ASP A 301 12.67 -6.30 -22.26
C ASP A 301 11.15 -6.07 -22.43
N PRO A 302 10.71 -4.91 -22.96
CA PRO A 302 9.29 -4.65 -23.13
C PRO A 302 8.65 -5.44 -24.29
N GLY A 303 9.44 -6.21 -25.06
CA GLY A 303 8.97 -6.97 -26.21
C GLY A 303 8.69 -6.10 -27.44
N ALA A 304 8.22 -6.74 -28.52
CA ALA A 304 7.95 -6.04 -29.78
C ALA A 304 6.90 -4.93 -29.59
N PHE A 305 7.24 -3.71 -30.00
CA PHE A 305 6.41 -2.49 -29.86
C PHE A 305 6.10 -2.05 -28.42
N GLY A 306 6.64 -2.73 -27.40
CA GLY A 306 6.47 -2.35 -26.00
C GLY A 306 7.28 -1.12 -25.62
N GLN A 307 6.86 -0.44 -24.55
CA GLN A 307 7.51 0.76 -24.03
C GLN A 307 7.66 0.64 -22.51
N ILE A 308 8.85 0.93 -21.99
CA ILE A 308 9.10 1.03 -20.55
C ILE A 308 8.47 2.32 -19.99
N LEU A 309 8.53 3.40 -20.76
CA LEU A 309 7.96 4.68 -20.41
C LEU A 309 7.32 5.30 -21.65
N ALA A 310 6.00 5.47 -21.61
CA ALA A 310 5.22 6.11 -22.66
C ALA A 310 4.78 7.50 -22.18
N LEU A 311 5.13 8.55 -22.93
CA LEU A 311 4.81 9.93 -22.59
C LEU A 311 4.26 10.62 -23.83
N GLY A 312 3.21 11.43 -23.69
CA GLY A 312 2.58 12.08 -24.82
C GLY A 312 1.69 13.24 -24.41
N LEU A 313 1.43 14.13 -25.37
CA LEU A 313 0.48 15.22 -25.24
C LEU A 313 -0.56 15.11 -26.36
N PRO A 314 -1.86 15.27 -26.07
CA PRO A 314 -2.90 15.25 -27.09
C PRO A 314 -2.83 16.50 -28.00
N SER A 315 -3.49 16.47 -29.16
CA SER A 315 -3.56 17.61 -30.09
C SER A 315 -4.23 18.86 -29.48
N THR A 316 -4.97 18.70 -28.39
CA THR A 316 -5.59 19.78 -27.61
C THR A 316 -4.67 20.37 -26.55
N ALA A 317 -3.44 19.86 -26.41
CA ALA A 317 -2.48 20.40 -25.45
C ALA A 317 -2.08 21.84 -25.81
N ASN A 318 -1.90 22.67 -24.79
CA ASN A 318 -1.48 24.06 -24.95
C ASN A 318 -0.09 24.16 -25.61
N THR A 319 0.16 25.24 -26.36
CA THR A 319 1.45 25.49 -27.07
C THR A 319 2.67 25.53 -26.14
N SER A 320 2.48 25.73 -24.85
CA SER A 320 3.56 25.75 -23.85
C SER A 320 3.70 24.44 -23.04
N ALA A 321 2.88 23.42 -23.31
CA ALA A 321 2.92 22.15 -22.59
C ALA A 321 4.17 21.32 -22.95
N ARG A 322 4.68 20.54 -21.97
CA ARG A 322 5.84 19.67 -22.14
C ARG A 322 5.55 18.29 -21.56
N ALA A 323 5.88 17.23 -22.29
CA ALA A 323 5.77 15.85 -21.78
C ALA A 323 6.90 15.53 -20.78
N ILE A 324 8.10 16.08 -21.00
CA ILE A 324 9.26 16.00 -20.10
C ILE A 324 9.88 17.39 -20.01
N SER A 325 10.25 17.81 -18.80
CA SER A 325 11.10 18.98 -18.57
C SER A 325 12.30 18.54 -17.72
N LEU A 326 13.49 18.93 -18.17
CA LEU A 326 14.73 18.67 -17.45
C LEU A 326 15.34 20.02 -17.07
N LEU A 327 15.65 20.17 -15.80
CA LEU A 327 16.19 21.40 -15.23
C LEU A 327 17.57 21.07 -14.68
N ASP A 328 18.56 21.85 -15.10
CA ASP A 328 19.94 21.66 -14.69
C ASP A 328 20.50 23.02 -14.30
N ALA A 329 20.95 23.14 -13.05
CA ALA A 329 21.44 24.39 -12.47
C ALA A 329 22.97 24.41 -12.35
N ARG A 330 23.66 23.36 -12.80
CA ARG A 330 25.12 23.33 -12.80
C ARG A 330 25.62 24.45 -13.71
N THR A 331 26.52 25.31 -13.23
CA THR A 331 27.00 26.52 -13.94
C THR A 331 28.40 26.39 -14.54
N SER A 332 29.08 25.28 -14.30
CA SER A 332 30.38 24.95 -14.91
C SER A 332 30.19 23.89 -15.99
N ALA A 333 31.19 23.64 -16.83
CA ALA A 333 31.11 22.54 -17.79
C ALA A 333 30.78 21.20 -17.10
N HIS A 334 29.82 20.44 -17.65
CA HIS A 334 29.29 19.24 -17.01
C HIS A 334 28.76 18.21 -18.01
N GLN A 335 28.63 16.94 -17.56
CA GLN A 335 27.99 15.88 -18.35
C GLN A 335 26.53 16.21 -18.72
N PRO A 336 25.97 15.57 -19.76
CA PRO A 336 24.62 15.86 -20.23
C PRO A 336 23.56 15.73 -19.13
N THR A 337 22.49 16.52 -19.23
CA THR A 337 21.37 16.48 -18.29
C THR A 337 20.46 15.30 -18.60
N LEU A 338 20.20 15.06 -19.88
CA LEU A 338 19.65 13.81 -20.40
C LEU A 338 20.76 13.05 -21.07
N ALA A 339 20.95 11.78 -20.72
CA ALA A 339 22.09 11.00 -21.17
C ALA A 339 21.66 9.60 -21.64
N VAL A 340 22.33 9.14 -22.69
CA VAL A 340 22.40 7.75 -23.14
C VAL A 340 23.86 7.34 -23.06
N PHE A 341 24.13 6.19 -22.47
CA PHE A 341 25.48 5.65 -22.35
C PHE A 341 25.79 4.73 -23.54
N SER A 342 27.05 4.72 -23.97
CA SER A 342 27.54 3.78 -24.99
C SER A 342 27.40 2.34 -24.49
N PRO A 343 27.42 1.32 -25.39
CA PRO A 343 27.26 -0.08 -24.98
C PRO A 343 28.28 -0.58 -23.96
N ASP A 344 29.48 -0.01 -23.93
CA ASP A 344 30.54 -0.28 -22.95
C ASP A 344 30.52 0.67 -21.75
N GLU A 345 29.57 1.61 -21.72
CA GLU A 345 29.31 2.61 -20.68
C GLU A 345 30.47 3.59 -20.40
N THR A 346 31.44 3.68 -21.30
CA THR A 346 32.61 4.59 -21.16
C THR A 346 32.33 5.99 -21.68
N ASN A 347 31.33 6.13 -22.56
CA ASN A 347 30.98 7.38 -23.20
C ASN A 347 29.51 7.72 -23.00
N VAL A 348 29.21 9.01 -22.97
CA VAL A 348 27.85 9.52 -22.88
C VAL A 348 27.51 10.33 -24.12
N PHE A 349 26.27 10.22 -24.58
CA PHE A 349 25.65 11.08 -25.59
C PHE A 349 24.36 11.67 -25.01
N GLY A 350 24.08 12.95 -25.24
CA GLY A 350 22.92 13.55 -24.62
C GLY A 350 22.70 15.03 -24.89
N PHE A 351 21.78 15.62 -24.13
CA PHE A 351 21.36 17.01 -24.28
C PHE A 351 21.62 17.80 -22.98
N SER A 352 22.13 19.03 -23.11
CA SER A 352 22.39 19.91 -21.96
C SER A 352 22.73 21.35 -22.33
N TRP A 353 22.63 22.27 -21.36
CA TRP A 353 22.99 23.70 -21.49
C TRP A 353 24.44 24.04 -21.07
N ASP A 354 25.22 23.05 -20.63
CA ASP A 354 26.65 23.19 -20.27
C ASP A 354 27.01 24.36 -19.34
N GLY A 355 26.17 24.61 -18.34
CA GLY A 355 26.35 25.71 -17.41
C GLY A 355 26.32 27.12 -18.01
N SER A 356 25.87 27.25 -19.26
CA SER A 356 25.61 28.51 -19.92
C SER A 356 24.11 28.70 -20.17
N ASN A 357 23.68 29.96 -20.23
CA ASN A 357 22.30 30.31 -20.59
C ASN A 357 22.13 30.61 -22.09
N SER A 358 23.22 30.57 -22.86
CA SER A 358 23.23 31.10 -24.23
C SER A 358 23.17 30.04 -25.31
N ILE A 359 23.68 28.83 -25.05
CA ILE A 359 23.76 27.77 -26.07
C ILE A 359 23.42 26.41 -25.42
N GLY A 360 22.45 25.71 -26.02
CA GLY A 360 22.20 24.30 -25.74
C GLY A 360 23.03 23.41 -26.66
N TYR A 361 23.47 22.27 -26.14
CA TYR A 361 24.34 21.34 -26.86
C TYR A 361 23.73 19.96 -26.96
N VAL A 362 23.92 19.35 -28.14
CA VAL A 362 24.03 17.90 -28.27
C VAL A 362 25.47 17.56 -27.92
N LYS A 363 25.68 16.83 -26.83
CA LYS A 363 27.01 16.54 -26.29
C LYS A 363 27.32 15.07 -26.41
N ASN A 364 28.58 14.78 -26.64
CA ASN A 364 29.18 13.49 -26.37
C ASN A 364 30.52 13.65 -25.64
N THR A 365 30.97 12.59 -24.96
CA THR A 365 32.37 12.50 -24.48
C THR A 365 33.29 11.80 -25.48
N ALA A 366 32.70 11.20 -26.52
CA ALA A 366 33.41 10.73 -27.70
C ALA A 366 33.68 11.89 -28.67
N ASN A 367 34.26 11.59 -29.83
CA ASN A 367 34.66 12.60 -30.81
C ASN A 367 33.56 12.94 -31.84
N ASP A 368 32.75 11.94 -32.24
CA ASP A 368 31.89 12.07 -33.42
C ASP A 368 30.39 12.04 -33.05
N VAL A 369 29.59 12.86 -33.72
CA VAL A 369 28.12 12.86 -33.66
C VAL A 369 27.57 12.66 -35.06
N GLY A 370 26.67 11.69 -35.23
CA GLY A 370 26.14 11.31 -36.54
C GLY A 370 24.62 11.32 -36.63
N ILE A 371 24.10 11.55 -37.83
CA ILE A 371 22.72 11.29 -38.23
C ILE A 371 22.75 10.15 -39.24
N GLN A 372 22.00 9.08 -38.96
CA GLN A 372 21.97 7.90 -39.82
C GLN A 372 20.58 7.67 -40.44
N GLY A 373 20.58 7.04 -41.62
CA GLY A 373 19.38 6.53 -42.28
C GLY A 373 19.71 5.25 -43.02
N GLY A 374 18.87 4.22 -42.88
CA GLY A 374 19.09 2.92 -43.54
C GLY A 374 20.41 2.23 -43.18
N GLY A 375 20.98 2.51 -42.01
CA GLY A 375 22.28 1.99 -41.57
C GLY A 375 23.51 2.74 -42.10
N LEU A 376 23.31 3.82 -42.86
CA LEU A 376 24.39 4.66 -43.38
C LEU A 376 24.46 6.00 -42.64
N ASN A 377 25.67 6.51 -42.45
CA ASN A 377 25.89 7.87 -41.95
C ASN A 377 25.53 8.88 -43.04
N LEU A 378 24.46 9.64 -42.82
CA LEU A 378 24.02 10.73 -43.70
C LEU A 378 24.83 11.99 -43.43
N ILE A 379 25.02 12.33 -42.16
CA ILE A 379 25.84 13.48 -41.70
C ILE A 379 26.68 13.02 -40.51
N MET A 380 27.96 13.42 -40.48
CA MET A 380 28.82 13.22 -39.32
C MET A 380 29.58 14.51 -38.99
N ALA A 381 29.40 15.01 -37.78
CA ALA A 381 30.31 15.96 -37.17
C ALA A 381 31.43 15.18 -36.46
N ARG A 382 32.69 15.46 -36.80
CA ARG A 382 33.87 14.78 -36.24
C ARG A 382 34.78 15.78 -35.54
N ASN A 383 35.23 15.46 -34.34
CA ASN A 383 36.28 16.20 -33.64
C ASN A 383 37.56 15.38 -33.60
N ILE A 384 38.55 15.71 -34.44
CA ILE A 384 39.82 15.00 -34.48
C ILE A 384 40.94 16.02 -34.26
N GLY A 385 41.72 15.84 -33.18
CA GLY A 385 42.88 16.70 -32.90
C GLY A 385 42.54 18.16 -32.57
N GLY A 386 41.35 18.43 -32.04
CA GLY A 386 40.90 19.79 -31.69
C GLY A 386 40.31 20.57 -32.87
N VAL A 387 40.13 19.93 -34.03
CA VAL A 387 39.47 20.51 -35.20
C VAL A 387 38.14 19.81 -35.41
N ALA A 388 37.06 20.58 -35.43
CA ALA A 388 35.69 20.09 -35.65
C ALA A 388 35.29 20.26 -37.13
N ASN A 389 34.97 19.16 -37.79
CA ASN A 389 34.58 19.10 -39.19
C ASN A 389 33.20 18.46 -39.35
N VAL A 390 32.43 18.82 -40.38
CA VAL A 390 31.16 18.16 -40.73
C VAL A 390 31.28 17.53 -42.13
N GLY A 391 31.06 16.22 -42.24
CA GLY A 391 31.01 15.46 -43.49
C GLY A 391 29.60 14.95 -43.80
N ILE A 392 29.30 14.68 -45.07
CA ILE A 392 28.03 14.15 -45.59
C ILE A 392 28.35 12.96 -46.53
N GLY A 393 27.86 11.73 -46.23
CA GLY A 393 28.10 10.48 -47.00
C GLY A 393 29.21 9.52 -46.46
N ASN A 394 29.03 8.18 -46.57
CA ASN A 394 29.81 7.08 -45.92
C ASN A 394 31.16 6.75 -46.67
N ALA A 395 32.27 6.21 -46.14
CA ALA A 395 32.60 5.38 -44.97
C ALA A 395 34.12 5.38 -44.64
N ALA A 396 34.46 5.00 -43.40
CA ALA A 396 35.67 4.27 -42.98
C ALA A 396 37.09 4.90 -43.12
N THR A 397 37.32 5.98 -43.84
CA THR A 397 38.61 6.71 -43.75
C THR A 397 38.39 8.22 -43.75
N SER A 398 39.07 8.90 -42.82
CA SER A 398 39.06 10.35 -42.70
C SER A 398 39.62 10.99 -43.97
N GLY A 399 38.72 11.47 -44.81
CA GLY A 399 39.07 12.38 -45.89
C GLY A 399 38.15 12.27 -47.08
N TYR A 400 36.93 12.80 -46.99
CA TYR A 400 36.16 13.09 -48.20
C TYR A 400 35.40 14.41 -48.08
N ALA A 401 35.48 15.17 -49.16
CA ALA A 401 34.75 16.41 -49.41
C ALA A 401 33.24 16.15 -49.40
N LEU A 402 32.47 17.23 -49.26
CA LEU A 402 31.02 17.24 -49.40
C LEU A 402 30.60 16.60 -50.74
N ASP A 403 30.09 15.36 -50.72
CA ASP A 403 29.51 14.70 -51.89
C ASP A 403 28.01 15.03 -51.94
N VAL A 404 27.60 15.83 -52.95
CA VAL A 404 26.20 16.21 -53.17
C VAL A 404 25.71 15.54 -54.45
N THR A 405 24.94 14.46 -54.30
CA THR A 405 24.26 13.83 -55.44
C THR A 405 22.95 14.58 -55.75
N GLY A 406 23.04 15.62 -56.57
CA GLY A 406 21.91 16.45 -57.03
C GLY A 406 22.35 17.82 -57.56
N ASP A 407 21.44 18.60 -58.14
CA ASP A 407 21.73 19.98 -58.56
C ASP A 407 21.99 20.87 -57.33
N ILE A 408 23.18 21.46 -57.25
CA ILE A 408 23.44 22.61 -56.37
C ILE A 408 22.71 23.80 -57.00
N ASN A 409 21.67 24.30 -56.33
CA ASN A 409 20.81 25.41 -56.76
C ASN A 409 21.56 26.44 -57.63
N SER A 410 21.07 26.62 -58.86
CA SER A 410 21.63 27.46 -59.93
C SER A 410 21.69 28.97 -59.64
N SER A 411 21.26 29.42 -58.46
CA SER A 411 21.34 30.81 -58.02
C SER A 411 22.55 31.16 -57.13
N SER A 412 23.33 30.18 -56.67
CA SER A 412 24.54 30.43 -55.86
C SER A 412 25.66 29.44 -56.18
N GLN A 413 26.74 29.95 -56.79
CA GLN A 413 27.92 29.22 -57.27
C GLN A 413 28.53 28.24 -56.24
N TYR A 414 29.07 27.10 -56.72
CA TYR A 414 29.95 26.21 -55.94
C TYR A 414 31.33 26.88 -55.74
N ARG A 415 31.72 27.17 -54.48
CA ARG A 415 33.01 27.78 -54.14
C ARG A 415 33.77 26.88 -53.16
N ILE A 416 34.98 26.44 -53.54
CA ILE A 416 35.96 25.85 -52.63
C ILE A 416 37.14 26.81 -52.47
N GLY A 417 37.26 27.42 -51.28
CA GLY A 417 38.53 27.78 -50.62
C GLY A 417 39.66 28.54 -51.34
N GLY A 418 39.50 29.13 -52.52
CA GLY A 418 40.56 29.96 -53.15
C GLY A 418 41.78 29.19 -53.71
N ALA A 419 41.67 27.88 -53.97
CA ALA A 419 42.67 27.07 -54.68
C ALA A 419 42.00 26.09 -55.67
N VAL A 420 42.76 25.57 -56.63
CA VAL A 420 42.28 24.76 -57.78
C VAL A 420 41.44 23.56 -57.31
N ALA A 421 40.16 23.57 -57.66
CA ALA A 421 39.15 22.61 -57.20
C ALA A 421 39.10 21.28 -57.99
N LEU A 422 39.86 21.14 -59.08
CA LEU A 422 39.89 19.93 -59.90
C LEU A 422 41.34 19.64 -60.34
N THR A 423 41.88 18.50 -59.90
CA THR A 423 43.17 17.99 -60.37
C THR A 423 42.93 16.69 -61.14
N SER A 424 43.32 16.66 -62.42
CA SER A 424 43.21 15.47 -63.28
C SER A 424 41.77 14.93 -63.44
N SER A 425 40.76 15.78 -63.29
CA SER A 425 39.33 15.45 -63.43
C SER A 425 38.64 16.48 -64.32
N ALA A 426 37.68 16.07 -65.15
CA ALA A 426 36.95 16.96 -66.04
C ALA A 426 35.75 17.63 -65.34
N LEU A 427 35.52 18.92 -65.60
CA LEU A 427 34.23 19.58 -65.33
C LEU A 427 33.33 19.41 -66.56
N THR A 428 32.34 18.52 -66.47
CA THR A 428 31.46 18.17 -67.60
C THR A 428 30.05 18.74 -67.40
N PHE A 429 29.54 19.49 -68.38
CA PHE A 429 28.15 19.98 -68.42
C PHE A 429 27.35 19.14 -69.41
N ASN A 430 26.61 18.12 -68.94
CA ASN A 430 25.85 17.24 -69.84
C ASN A 430 24.40 17.74 -70.00
N SER A 431 23.88 17.76 -71.24
CA SER A 431 22.48 18.14 -71.58
C SER A 431 22.03 19.59 -71.28
N ALA A 432 22.94 20.52 -71.02
CA ALA A 432 22.60 21.94 -70.89
C ALA A 432 22.36 22.60 -72.26
N THR A 433 21.27 23.37 -72.42
CA THR A 433 21.02 24.20 -73.61
C THR A 433 21.99 25.38 -73.71
N THR A 434 22.63 25.77 -72.61
CA THR A 434 23.69 26.80 -72.57
C THR A 434 24.59 26.55 -71.36
N ALA A 435 25.91 26.50 -71.54
CA ALA A 435 26.89 26.45 -70.46
C ALA A 435 27.82 27.67 -70.56
N THR A 436 27.93 28.47 -69.50
CA THR A 436 28.74 29.70 -69.51
C THR A 436 29.81 29.66 -68.41
N VAL A 437 31.07 29.82 -68.81
CA VAL A 437 32.19 30.09 -67.90
C VAL A 437 32.63 31.53 -68.12
N ARG A 438 32.36 32.41 -67.17
CA ARG A 438 32.71 33.84 -67.24
C ARG A 438 33.78 34.18 -66.22
N SER A 439 34.87 34.80 -66.64
CA SER A 439 35.80 35.46 -65.73
C SER A 439 35.17 36.75 -65.19
N ALA A 440 35.66 37.21 -64.03
CA ALA A 440 35.35 38.55 -63.54
C ALA A 440 35.95 39.62 -64.46
N SER A 441 35.44 40.85 -64.42
CA SER A 441 35.98 41.98 -65.19
C SER A 441 37.49 42.12 -64.96
N SER A 442 38.25 42.28 -66.04
CA SER A 442 39.72 42.39 -66.03
C SER A 442 40.47 41.12 -65.63
N GLN A 443 39.84 39.94 -65.67
CA GLN A 443 40.51 38.65 -65.52
C GLN A 443 40.41 37.79 -66.78
N ILE A 444 41.47 37.02 -67.06
CA ILE A 444 41.55 36.10 -68.19
C ILE A 444 41.01 34.74 -67.76
N LEU A 445 40.09 34.15 -68.54
CA LEU A 445 39.79 32.72 -68.43
C LEU A 445 40.93 31.94 -69.09
N ALA A 446 41.86 31.42 -68.28
CA ALA A 446 42.97 30.62 -68.77
C ALA A 446 42.55 29.15 -68.93
N LEU A 447 42.43 28.68 -70.18
CA LEU A 447 42.26 27.26 -70.51
C LEU A 447 43.61 26.72 -70.98
N GLN A 448 44.23 25.85 -70.18
CA GLN A 448 45.55 25.29 -70.48
C GLN A 448 45.40 23.80 -70.78
N GLY A 449 45.88 23.39 -71.97
CA GLY A 449 45.93 22.00 -72.39
C GLY A 449 47.13 21.29 -71.78
N GLY A 450 47.02 20.91 -70.50
CA GLY A 450 48.10 20.26 -69.75
C GLY A 450 48.97 21.23 -68.95
N SER A 451 49.71 20.69 -67.98
CA SER A 451 50.61 21.44 -67.12
C SER A 451 52.01 21.51 -67.74
N ALA A 452 52.51 22.72 -67.99
CA ALA A 452 53.85 22.92 -68.54
C ALA A 452 54.91 22.77 -67.44
N VAL A 453 55.79 21.78 -67.57
CA VAL A 453 57.10 21.75 -66.90
C VAL A 453 58.20 21.69 -67.95
N ALA A 454 59.36 22.26 -67.60
CA ALA A 454 60.32 22.86 -68.52
C ALA A 454 60.99 21.95 -69.58
N THR A 455 60.75 20.64 -69.62
CA THR A 455 61.52 19.74 -70.52
C THR A 455 60.77 18.56 -71.13
N ASN A 456 59.43 18.53 -71.22
CA ASN A 456 58.78 17.55 -72.09
C ASN A 456 57.44 17.99 -72.69
N THR A 457 57.27 17.55 -73.94
CA THR A 457 56.10 17.63 -74.80
C THR A 457 54.92 16.89 -74.15
N ASN A 458 54.08 17.60 -73.43
CA ASN A 458 52.71 17.18 -73.16
C ASN A 458 51.78 18.19 -73.83
N GLY A 459 51.62 18.01 -75.14
CA GLY A 459 50.60 18.69 -75.93
C GLY A 459 49.22 18.16 -75.56
N GLY A 460 48.66 18.63 -74.45
CA GLY A 460 47.21 18.58 -74.28
C GLY A 460 46.62 19.56 -75.30
N GLY A 461 45.90 19.06 -76.29
CA GLY A 461 45.10 19.95 -77.12
C GLY A 461 44.02 20.59 -76.25
N VAL A 462 43.87 21.92 -76.30
CA VAL A 462 42.59 22.55 -75.92
C VAL A 462 41.66 22.29 -77.11
N THR A 463 41.01 21.14 -77.10
CA THR A 463 40.09 20.75 -78.17
C THR A 463 38.75 21.46 -77.95
N ILE A 464 38.54 22.55 -78.68
CA ILE A 464 37.25 23.23 -78.78
C ILE A 464 36.56 22.71 -80.04
N THR A 465 35.67 21.74 -79.89
CA THR A 465 34.86 21.21 -80.99
C THR A 465 33.46 21.79 -80.93
N GLY A 466 32.93 22.21 -82.08
CA GLY A 466 31.49 22.37 -82.21
C GLY A 466 30.81 21.01 -82.05
N GLY A 467 29.68 20.94 -81.36
CA GLY A 467 28.92 19.69 -81.25
C GLY A 467 28.52 19.15 -82.63
N ALA A 468 28.56 17.83 -82.81
CA ALA A 468 28.17 17.14 -84.04
C ALA A 468 26.63 17.07 -84.21
N GLY A 469 25.93 18.18 -83.98
CA GLY A 469 24.49 18.30 -84.23
C GLY A 469 24.24 18.72 -85.68
N THR A 470 23.38 18.00 -86.39
CA THR A 470 23.00 18.21 -87.80
C THR A 470 22.07 19.42 -88.02
N GLY A 471 22.39 20.58 -87.43
CA GLY A 471 21.66 21.84 -87.61
C GLY A 471 22.43 22.85 -88.48
N THR A 472 21.73 23.70 -89.23
CA THR A 472 22.28 24.68 -90.19
C THR A 472 23.08 25.84 -89.56
N GLY A 473 23.46 25.75 -88.30
CA GLY A 473 24.39 26.69 -87.66
C GLY A 473 25.82 26.37 -88.09
N SER A 474 26.58 27.37 -88.51
CA SER A 474 28.01 27.22 -88.84
C SER A 474 28.74 26.40 -87.78
N GLN A 475 29.55 25.44 -88.25
CA GLN A 475 30.52 24.68 -87.46
C GLN A 475 31.17 25.58 -86.40
N GLY A 476 31.20 25.12 -85.13
CA GLY A 476 31.60 25.85 -83.92
C GLY A 476 32.34 27.17 -84.18
N LEU A 477 31.58 28.28 -84.22
CA LEU A 477 32.16 29.60 -84.39
C LEU A 477 32.85 30.03 -83.10
N VAL A 478 34.19 29.97 -83.07
CA VAL A 478 34.98 30.67 -82.05
C VAL A 478 34.97 32.16 -82.40
N ASN A 479 33.98 32.90 -81.88
CA ASN A 479 33.86 34.33 -82.13
C ASN A 479 34.83 35.12 -81.23
N LEU A 480 36.05 35.38 -81.72
CA LEU A 480 37.03 36.27 -81.10
C LEU A 480 36.67 37.73 -81.39
N SER A 481 35.54 38.21 -80.88
CA SER A 481 35.13 39.61 -81.08
C SER A 481 35.79 40.52 -80.04
N ALA A 482 37.05 40.86 -80.27
CA ALA A 482 37.69 42.02 -79.66
C ALA A 482 38.10 43.00 -80.77
N SER A 483 37.69 44.26 -80.66
CA SER A 483 37.78 45.31 -81.67
C SER A 483 39.21 45.77 -82.05
N ALA A 484 40.24 44.99 -81.75
CA ALA A 484 41.64 45.35 -81.95
C ALA A 484 42.42 44.39 -82.88
N PHE A 485 41.80 43.33 -83.42
CA PHE A 485 42.46 42.44 -84.37
C PHE A 485 41.86 42.59 -85.77
N THR A 486 42.68 43.02 -86.73
CA THR A 486 42.38 42.96 -88.16
C THR A 486 42.43 41.50 -88.62
N THR A 487 41.29 40.97 -89.04
CA THR A 487 41.19 39.61 -89.63
C THR A 487 42.00 39.53 -90.92
N SER A 488 43.05 38.69 -90.93
CA SER A 488 43.61 38.16 -92.18
C SER A 488 42.63 37.18 -92.82
N THR A 489 42.75 36.96 -94.13
CA THR A 489 41.89 36.11 -94.96
C THR A 489 41.56 34.76 -94.31
N ASN A 490 40.28 34.40 -94.37
CA ASN A 490 39.72 33.15 -93.85
C ASN A 490 40.51 31.95 -94.40
N THR A 491 41.25 31.25 -93.53
CA THR A 491 42.03 30.08 -93.92
C THR A 491 41.15 28.85 -93.73
N SER A 492 40.54 28.35 -94.82
CA SER A 492 39.73 27.13 -94.79
C SER A 492 40.65 25.90 -94.78
N CYS A 493 40.63 25.14 -93.68
CA CYS A 493 41.39 23.89 -93.55
C CYS A 493 40.45 22.69 -93.66
N ALA A 494 40.73 21.76 -94.56
CA ALA A 494 39.82 20.64 -94.82
C ALA A 494 39.91 19.51 -93.78
N ILE A 495 41.03 19.37 -93.04
CA ILE A 495 41.15 18.29 -92.04
C ILE A 495 42.14 18.59 -90.90
N SER A 496 43.29 19.23 -91.17
CA SER A 496 44.22 19.76 -90.15
C SER A 496 45.16 20.78 -90.78
N CYS A 497 45.42 21.90 -90.11
CA CYS A 497 46.45 22.85 -90.49
C CYS A 497 47.14 23.37 -89.23
N THR A 498 48.45 23.55 -89.33
CA THR A 498 49.22 24.22 -88.29
C THR A 498 48.99 25.72 -88.46
N ILE A 499 48.28 26.34 -87.53
CA ILE A 499 48.21 27.79 -87.44
C ILE A 499 49.59 28.25 -86.94
N THR A 500 50.42 28.77 -87.85
CA THR A 500 51.72 29.37 -87.50
C THR A 500 51.53 30.84 -87.09
N GLN A 501 52.52 31.46 -86.45
CA GLN A 501 52.40 32.85 -85.98
C GLN A 501 52.02 33.83 -87.11
N SER A 502 52.54 33.59 -88.33
CA SER A 502 52.18 34.35 -89.53
C SER A 502 50.73 34.20 -89.99
N ASN A 503 49.97 33.24 -89.44
CA ASN A 503 48.56 33.04 -89.74
C ASN A 503 47.63 33.79 -88.76
N VAL A 504 48.16 34.35 -87.67
CA VAL A 504 47.36 34.98 -86.60
C VAL A 504 47.51 36.50 -86.63
N ASP A 505 48.70 37.02 -86.91
CA ASP A 505 48.93 38.44 -87.23
C ASP A 505 50.17 38.63 -88.13
N ASN A 506 50.36 39.85 -88.64
CA ASN A 506 51.40 40.19 -89.63
C ASN A 506 52.65 40.80 -88.98
N PHE A 507 52.86 40.59 -87.68
CA PHE A 507 54.09 41.00 -86.98
C PHE A 507 54.94 39.76 -86.72
N GLY A 508 56.12 39.74 -87.36
CA GLY A 508 56.99 38.57 -87.52
C GLY A 508 57.40 37.84 -86.24
#